data_AF-A0A2L0N9Z8-F1
#
_entry.id   AF-A0A2L0N9Z8-F1
#
_cell.length_a   1.000
_cell.length_b   1.000
_cell.length_c   1.000
_cell.angle_alpha   90.00
_cell.angle_beta   90.00
_cell.angle_gamma   90.00
#
_symmetry.space_group_name_H-M   'P 1'
#
loop_
_entity.id
_entity.type
_entity.pdbx_description
1 polymer ?
#
loop_
_entity_poly.entity_id
_entity_poly.type
_entity_poly.pdbx_seq_one_letter_code
_entity_poly.pdbx_strand_id
1 'polypeptide(L)'
;MTARKLSISVPPEVEETIKAAAAEEGKPVSAWLAEAAVEKAQVAALHAQGRAAARELVAEYESEHGKLPQESRQRARQFLLEAGLLDDEPWSAVG
;
A
#
# COMPACT_ATOMS: atom_id res chain seq x y z
N MET A 1 -24.30 3.79 11.78
CA MET A 1 -23.76 3.29 10.49
C MET A 1 -24.29 1.89 10.26
N THR A 2 -24.76 1.59 9.05
CA THR A 2 -25.14 0.22 8.67
C THR A 2 -23.92 -0.52 8.13
N ALA A 3 -23.43 -1.49 8.90
CA ALA A 3 -22.33 -2.34 8.46
C ALA A 3 -22.83 -3.35 7.40
N ARG A 4 -22.08 -3.50 6.30
CA ARG A 4 -22.32 -4.58 5.33
C ARG A 4 -21.47 -5.80 5.71
N LYS A 5 -22.09 -6.98 5.76
CA LYS A 5 -21.39 -8.21 6.13
C LYS A 5 -20.49 -8.68 4.98
N LEU A 6 -19.23 -8.92 5.29
CA LEU A 6 -18.25 -9.56 4.39
C LEU A 6 -17.91 -10.94 4.96
N SER A 7 -17.81 -11.93 4.08
CA SER A 7 -17.33 -13.28 4.42
C SER A 7 -15.92 -13.42 3.87
N ILE A 8 -14.95 -13.70 4.73
CA ILE A 8 -13.55 -13.85 4.36
C ILE A 8 -13.04 -15.21 4.83
N SER A 9 -12.14 -15.80 4.06
CA SER A 9 -11.40 -17.01 4.43
C SER A 9 -9.95 -16.63 4.66
N VAL A 10 -9.36 -17.13 5.74
CA VAL A 10 -7.95 -16.93 6.07
C VAL A 10 -7.31 -18.28 6.40
N PRO A 11 -5.98 -18.43 6.21
CA PRO A 11 -5.27 -19.60 6.72
C PRO A 11 -5.45 -19.77 8.23
N PRO A 12 -5.46 -21.01 8.77
CA PRO A 12 -5.64 -21.25 10.21
C PRO A 12 -4.64 -20.49 11.09
N GLU A 13 -3.37 -20.41 10.67
CA GLU A 13 -2.33 -19.69 11.38
C GLU A 13 -2.61 -18.17 11.47
N VAL A 14 -3.27 -17.61 10.45
CA VAL A 14 -3.68 -16.20 10.43
C VAL A 14 -4.92 -16.01 11.31
N GLU A 15 -5.88 -16.96 11.30
CA GLU A 15 -7.05 -16.93 12.17
C GLU A 15 -6.65 -16.85 13.66
N GLU A 16 -5.72 -17.70 14.09
CA GLU A 16 -5.26 -17.73 15.48
C GLU A 16 -4.52 -16.44 15.86
N THR A 17 -3.71 -15.90 14.93
CA THR A 17 -3.04 -14.60 15.12
C THR A 17 -4.05 -13.46 15.29
N ILE A 18 -5.11 -13.43 14.47
CA ILE A 18 -6.19 -12.42 14.56
C ILE A 18 -6.91 -12.52 15.91
N LYS A 19 -7.26 -13.74 16.34
CA LYS A 19 -7.95 -13.96 17.62
C LYS A 19 -7.09 -13.49 18.79
N ALA A 20 -5.79 -13.81 18.77
CA ALA A 20 -4.85 -13.39 19.80
C ALA A 20 -4.72 -11.87 19.86
N ALA A 21 -4.53 -11.20 18.73
CA ALA A 21 -4.43 -9.73 18.66
C ALA A 21 -5.71 -9.04 19.15
N ALA A 22 -6.88 -9.53 18.71
CA ALA A 22 -8.16 -8.99 19.15
C ALA A 22 -8.36 -9.17 20.67
N ALA A 23 -7.95 -10.33 21.23
CA ALA A 23 -8.02 -10.59 22.66
C ALA A 23 -7.06 -9.71 23.47
N GLU A 24 -5.83 -9.50 22.99
CA GLU A 24 -4.84 -8.60 23.60
C GLU A 24 -5.36 -7.17 23.69
N GLU A 25 -6.06 -6.71 22.65
CA GLU A 25 -6.69 -5.39 22.62
C GLU A 25 -8.07 -5.33 23.30
N GLY A 26 -8.59 -6.45 23.80
CA GLY A 26 -9.90 -6.52 24.45
C GLY A 26 -11.10 -6.25 23.51
N LYS A 27 -10.94 -6.52 22.21
CA LYS A 27 -11.94 -6.25 21.17
C LYS A 27 -12.54 -7.53 20.58
N PRO A 28 -13.81 -7.52 20.13
CA PRO A 28 -14.33 -8.59 19.28
C PRO A 28 -13.53 -8.70 17.98
N VAL A 29 -13.29 -9.92 17.50
CA VAL A 29 -12.55 -10.19 16.25
C VAL A 29 -13.11 -9.39 15.06
N SER A 30 -14.43 -9.27 14.95
CA SER A 30 -15.06 -8.51 13.86
C SER A 30 -14.78 -7.00 13.95
N ALA A 31 -14.67 -6.44 15.15
CA ALA A 31 -14.34 -5.03 15.34
C ALA A 31 -12.87 -4.78 15.01
N TRP A 32 -11.97 -5.62 15.55
CA TRP A 32 -10.54 -5.56 15.27
C TRP A 32 -10.25 -5.66 13.77
N LEU A 33 -10.88 -6.62 13.07
CA LEU A 33 -10.74 -6.77 11.62
C LEU A 33 -11.30 -5.58 10.84
N ALA A 34 -12.43 -5.01 11.28
CA ALA A 34 -13.01 -3.85 10.62
C ALA A 34 -12.09 -2.63 10.74
N GLU A 35 -11.48 -2.41 11.90
CA GLU A 35 -10.52 -1.33 12.14
C GLU A 35 -9.26 -1.52 11.27
N ALA A 36 -8.65 -2.71 11.29
CA ALA A 36 -7.50 -3.03 10.45
C ALA A 36 -7.80 -2.85 8.95
N ALA A 37 -9.00 -3.24 8.50
CA ALA A 37 -9.44 -3.06 7.13
C ALA A 37 -9.60 -1.57 6.77
N VAL A 38 -10.12 -0.74 7.68
CA VAL A 38 -10.24 0.71 7.47
C VAL A 38 -8.86 1.35 7.33
N GLU A 39 -7.94 1.05 8.24
CA GLU A 39 -6.58 1.59 8.19
C GLU A 39 -5.87 1.20 6.89
N LYS A 40 -5.93 -0.09 6.52
CA LYS A 40 -5.31 -0.57 5.28
C LYS A 40 -5.93 0.08 4.05
N ALA A 41 -7.26 0.25 4.03
CA ALA A 41 -7.96 0.89 2.93
C ALA A 41 -7.59 2.37 2.79
N GLN A 42 -7.45 3.10 3.89
CA GLN A 42 -7.02 4.50 3.89
C GLN A 42 -5.60 4.65 3.35
N VAL A 43 -4.65 3.83 3.83
CA VAL A 43 -3.28 3.83 3.32
C VAL A 43 -3.25 3.49 1.84
N ALA A 44 -4.01 2.49 1.40
CA ALA A 44 -4.10 2.12 -0.01
C ALA A 44 -4.66 3.26 -0.87
N ALA A 45 -5.67 3.97 -0.37
CA ALA A 45 -6.25 5.13 -1.05
C ALA A 45 -5.24 6.28 -1.17
N LEU A 46 -4.52 6.60 -0.10
CA LEU A 46 -3.46 7.61 -0.10
C LEU A 46 -2.35 7.27 -1.10
N HIS A 47 -1.90 6.01 -1.13
CA HIS A 47 -0.90 5.57 -2.09
C HIS A 47 -1.41 5.66 -3.55
N ALA A 48 -2.69 5.34 -3.79
CA ALA A 48 -3.27 5.47 -5.12
C ALA A 48 -3.34 6.94 -5.56
N GLN A 49 -3.75 7.84 -4.67
CA GLN A 49 -3.77 9.28 -4.93
C GLN A 49 -2.37 9.83 -5.17
N GLY A 50 -1.39 9.46 -4.34
CA GLY A 50 0.00 9.89 -4.50
C GLY A 50 0.60 9.44 -5.83
N ARG A 51 0.35 8.19 -6.26
CA ARG A 51 0.77 7.71 -7.59
C ARG A 51 0.09 8.46 -8.73
N ALA A 52 -1.18 8.82 -8.58
CA ALA A 52 -1.88 9.60 -9.59
C ALA A 52 -1.28 11.01 -9.72
N ALA A 53 -1.10 11.71 -8.60
CA ALA A 53 -0.47 13.04 -8.56
C ALA A 53 0.96 13.03 -9.12
N ALA A 54 1.76 12.01 -8.79
CA ALA A 54 3.11 11.88 -9.32
C ALA A 54 3.14 11.69 -10.85
N ARG A 55 2.18 10.93 -11.41
CA ARG A 55 2.04 10.76 -12.87
C ARG A 55 1.65 12.07 -13.55
N GLU A 56 0.75 12.82 -12.94
CA GLU A 56 0.33 14.14 -13.44
C GLU A 56 1.50 15.11 -13.46
N LEU A 57 2.26 15.21 -12.36
CA LEU A 57 3.46 16.06 -12.28
C LEU A 57 4.49 15.71 -13.36
N VAL A 58 4.76 14.43 -13.58
CA VAL A 58 5.69 13.99 -14.62
C VAL A 58 5.14 14.32 -16.01
N ALA A 59 3.84 14.12 -16.25
CA ALA A 59 3.23 14.43 -17.54
C ALA A 59 3.26 15.93 -17.85
N GLU A 60 2.99 16.78 -16.87
CA GLU A 60 3.10 18.24 -16.98
C GLU A 60 4.53 18.64 -17.34
N TYR A 61 5.53 18.17 -16.58
CA TYR A 61 6.94 18.42 -16.86
C TYR A 61 7.34 17.97 -18.29
N GLU A 62 6.94 16.76 -18.68
CA GLU A 62 7.28 16.23 -20.02
C GLU A 62 6.58 16.99 -21.15
N SER A 63 5.43 17.61 -20.89
CA SER A 63 4.74 18.45 -21.87
C SER A 63 5.47 19.77 -22.12
N GLU A 64 6.10 20.34 -21.09
CA GLU A 64 6.81 21.62 -21.18
C GLU A 64 8.27 21.46 -21.62
N HIS A 65 8.93 20.37 -21.22
CA HIS A 65 10.37 20.19 -21.36
C HIS A 65 10.77 18.99 -22.23
N GLY A 66 9.80 18.19 -22.69
CA GLY A 66 10.05 16.94 -23.39
C GLY A 66 10.30 15.77 -22.43
N LYS A 67 10.42 14.56 -23.01
CA LYS A 67 10.52 13.32 -22.22
C LYS A 67 11.71 13.32 -21.28
N LEU A 68 11.50 12.83 -20.06
CA LEU A 68 12.58 12.60 -19.11
C LEU A 68 13.59 11.60 -19.71
N PRO A 69 14.90 11.92 -19.69
CA PRO A 69 15.93 10.99 -20.13
C PRO A 69 15.96 9.70 -19.30
N GLN A 70 16.33 8.59 -19.93
CA GLN A 70 16.44 7.30 -19.25
C GLN A 70 17.49 7.32 -18.12
N GLU A 71 18.61 8.02 -18.32
CA GLU A 71 19.64 8.20 -17.29
C GLU A 71 19.10 8.90 -16.04
N SER A 72 18.25 9.92 -16.21
CA SER A 72 17.60 10.60 -15.08
C SER A 72 16.70 9.64 -14.30
N ARG A 73 15.97 8.75 -14.97
CA ARG A 73 15.16 7.71 -14.33
C ARG A 73 16.02 6.70 -13.56
N GLN A 74 17.17 6.32 -14.12
CA GLN A 74 18.11 5.41 -13.45
C GLN A 74 18.71 6.05 -12.20
N ARG A 75 19.15 7.32 -12.28
CA ARG A 75 19.65 8.08 -11.12
C ARG A 75 18.58 8.22 -10.04
N ALA A 76 17.34 8.52 -10.41
CA ALA A 76 16.23 8.60 -9.47
C ALA A 76 15.98 7.24 -8.78
N ARG A 77 15.99 6.12 -9.52
CA ARG A 77 15.86 4.78 -8.94
C ARG A 77 17.01 4.48 -7.96
N GLN A 78 18.25 4.76 -8.34
CA GLN A 78 19.41 4.55 -7.48
C GLN A 78 19.31 5.37 -6.19
N PHE A 79 18.96 6.66 -6.31
CA PHE A 79 18.75 7.52 -5.15
C PHE A 79 17.68 6.96 -4.19
N LEU A 80 16.56 6.48 -4.73
CA LEU A 80 15.50 5.91 -3.91
C LEU A 80 15.91 4.59 -3.23
N LEU A 81 16.74 3.76 -3.87
CA LEU A 81 17.33 2.57 -3.24
C LEU A 81 18.29 2.96 -2.10
N GLU A 82 19.20 3.91 -2.35
CA GLU A 82 20.16 4.40 -1.34
C GLU A 82 19.46 5.05 -0.15
N ALA A 83 18.31 5.71 -0.38
CA ALA A 83 17.47 6.29 0.65
C ALA A 83 16.61 5.26 1.41
N GLY A 84 16.64 3.98 1.04
CA GLY A 84 15.80 2.93 1.62
C GLY A 84 14.30 3.10 1.34
N LEU A 85 13.95 3.83 0.27
CA LEU A 85 12.57 4.06 -0.17
C LEU A 85 12.10 3.05 -1.23
N LEU A 86 13.05 2.31 -1.80
CA LEU A 86 12.80 1.12 -2.60
C LEU A 86 13.55 -0.04 -1.98
N ASP A 87 12.92 -1.20 -1.94
CA ASP A 87 13.59 -2.46 -1.63
C ASP A 87 14.28 -3.00 -2.89
N ASP A 88 15.41 -3.69 -2.70
CA ASP A 88 16.13 -4.39 -3.78
C ASP A 88 15.40 -5.64 -4.29
N GLU A 89 14.28 -6.00 -3.66
CA GLU A 89 13.52 -7.19 -4.03
C GLU A 89 12.85 -6.98 -5.40
N PRO A 90 13.11 -7.87 -6.39
CA PRO A 90 12.33 -7.87 -7.62
C PRO A 90 10.88 -8.11 -7.20
N TRP A 91 9.98 -7.21 -7.59
CA TRP A 91 8.55 -7.34 -7.33
C TRP A 91 8.08 -8.71 -7.85
N SER A 92 8.04 -9.71 -6.97
CA SER A 92 7.32 -10.93 -7.23
C SER A 92 5.88 -10.50 -7.34
N ALA A 93 5.33 -10.61 -8.55
CA ALA A 93 3.93 -10.39 -8.80
C ALA A 93 3.13 -11.33 -7.88
N VAL A 94 2.68 -10.80 -6.75
CA VAL A 94 1.67 -11.46 -5.92
C VAL A 94 0.37 -11.31 -6.69
N GLY A 95 0.04 -12.36 -7.45
CA GLY A 95 -1.27 -12.61 -8.03
C GLY A 95 -2.01 -13.65 -7.21
#